data_AF-A0A9D7SDU4-F1
#
_entry.id   AF-A0A9D7SDU4-F1
#
_cell.length_a   1.000
_cell.length_b   1.000
_cell.length_c   1.000
_cell.angle_alpha   90.00
_cell.angle_beta   90.00
_cell.angle_gamma   90.00
#
_symmetry.space_group_name_H-M   'P 1'
#
loop_
_entity.id
_entity.type
_entity.pdbx_description
1 polymer ?
#
loop_
_entity_poly.entity_id
_entity_poly.type
_entity_poly.pdbx_seq_one_letter_code
_entity_poly.pdbx_strand_id
1 'polypeptide(L)'
;MTIVTLNLYIGVAALILTFLMSMKQGLIKSWWVSFLQNFCGILFIFSGFVKAIDPMGTAYKMEDYFKEFELTCKGSFLSFMSDLFPFLLKYAIGFSVFMIILEIMIGIMLILGTRRKLTVGLFFGIMVFFTMLTGFTYLTGYVPKDVNFFEFSKWTTFDKSFMRVTNCGCFGDFLQIVPKTSFFKDIFLMIPAILFLFFWKRCHELFTPSLRSSISWFSIVGLFLFSLSNFKWDEPMIDFRPFSNGADIKAVKEKEQKAMADVEIVAWKLRNKTTNKIEDVPDKEYMSNLAKYPKTEFEVLDQVKSEPTVKQTKISDFAIFSLDGTDMTEMILDETRNLLIIVCPKIYYTSKSEMVTIQDTIYVQDTTWMGAKKDSFNVQSRISEVKTKEVKQNKYYWDAGFLDRLNKDILPRIDSLKADGVQACLVAGGAGEEAIMDLKKTLGVAFPFYSTDDILLKTIMRSNPGLVLMRSGMLIHKWHYRHIPSLEELRKDFLPYNPTLLH
;
A
#
# COMPACT_ATOMS: atom_id res chain seq x y z
N MET A 1 1.99 -16.11 10.70
CA MET A 1 0.78 -16.85 11.14
C MET A 1 -0.05 -17.22 9.92
N THR A 2 -0.67 -18.41 9.85
CA THR A 2 -1.54 -18.78 8.71
C THR A 2 -3.01 -18.51 9.01
N ILE A 3 -3.85 -18.40 7.99
CA ILE A 3 -5.32 -18.25 8.15
C ILE A 3 -5.93 -19.45 8.90
N VAL A 4 -5.37 -20.64 8.73
CA VAL A 4 -5.82 -21.86 9.43
C VAL A 4 -5.54 -21.74 10.92
N THR A 5 -4.33 -21.33 11.28
CA THR A 5 -3.93 -21.09 12.68
C THR A 5 -4.82 -20.01 13.32
N LEU A 6 -5.11 -18.93 12.60
CA LEU A 6 -5.99 -17.86 13.08
C LEU A 6 -7.41 -18.37 13.35
N ASN A 7 -8.00 -19.08 12.39
CA ASN A 7 -9.35 -19.63 12.52
C ASN A 7 -9.43 -20.68 13.64
N LEU A 8 -8.35 -21.43 13.88
CA LEU A 8 -8.26 -22.37 15.01
C LEU A 8 -8.35 -21.61 16.35
N TYR A 9 -7.54 -20.57 16.53
CA TYR A 9 -7.56 -19.78 17.77
C TYR A 9 -8.90 -19.10 18.00
N ILE A 10 -9.50 -18.53 16.95
CA ILE A 10 -10.85 -17.94 17.01
C ILE A 10 -11.89 -19.02 17.35
N GLY A 11 -11.78 -20.21 16.74
CA GLY A 11 -12.64 -21.36 17.01
C GLY A 11 -12.58 -21.80 18.47
N VAL A 12 -11.38 -21.94 19.02
CA VAL A 12 -11.17 -22.28 20.45
C VAL A 12 -11.75 -21.19 21.35
N ALA A 13 -11.47 -19.91 21.07
CA ALA A 13 -12.02 -18.79 21.85
C ALA A 13 -13.56 -18.77 21.81
N ALA A 14 -14.15 -18.99 20.64
CA ALA A 14 -15.61 -19.07 20.46
C ALA A 14 -16.21 -20.27 21.19
N LEU A 15 -15.54 -21.43 21.19
CA LEU A 15 -15.95 -22.61 21.96
C LEU A 15 -15.95 -22.32 23.47
N ILE A 16 -14.86 -21.75 23.99
CA ILE A 16 -14.74 -21.38 25.41
C ILE A 16 -15.85 -20.40 25.80
N LEU A 17 -16.06 -19.34 25.00
CA LEU A 17 -17.10 -18.36 25.26
C LEU A 17 -18.50 -18.99 25.26
N THR A 18 -18.78 -19.85 24.28
CA THR A 18 -20.07 -20.54 24.18
C THR A 18 -20.28 -21.51 25.35
N PHE A 19 -19.23 -22.20 25.79
CA PHE A 19 -19.26 -23.06 26.97
C PHE A 19 -19.57 -22.25 28.24
N LEU A 20 -18.88 -21.15 28.48
CA LEU A 20 -19.14 -20.26 29.63
C LEU A 20 -20.57 -19.71 29.62
N MET A 21 -21.08 -19.34 28.44
CA MET A 21 -22.47 -18.90 28.27
C MET A 21 -23.48 -20.01 28.54
N SER A 22 -23.15 -21.27 28.23
CA SER A 22 -24.02 -22.41 28.47
C SER A 22 -24.25 -22.72 29.95
N MET A 23 -23.33 -22.27 30.82
CA MET A 23 -23.46 -22.42 32.28
C MET A 23 -24.62 -21.62 32.86
N LYS A 24 -25.13 -20.59 32.15
CA LYS A 24 -26.25 -19.77 32.58
C LYS A 24 -27.55 -20.23 31.89
N GLN A 25 -28.47 -20.79 32.67
CA GLN A 25 -29.75 -21.29 32.16
C GLN A 25 -30.54 -20.23 31.37
N GLY A 26 -31.12 -20.66 30.24
CA GLY A 26 -32.00 -19.82 29.39
C GLY A 26 -31.28 -18.86 28.44
N LEU A 27 -29.94 -18.76 28.51
CA LEU A 27 -29.18 -17.79 27.71
C LEU A 27 -28.88 -18.32 26.29
N ILE A 28 -28.61 -19.63 26.16
CA ILE A 28 -28.40 -20.31 24.87
C ILE A 28 -29.68 -21.06 24.49
N LYS A 29 -30.23 -20.73 23.31
CA LYS A 29 -31.35 -21.48 22.72
C LYS A 29 -30.87 -22.64 21.87
N SER A 30 -29.72 -22.48 21.21
CA SER A 30 -29.16 -23.47 20.30
C SER A 30 -27.64 -23.35 20.35
N TRP A 31 -26.99 -24.40 20.86
CA TRP A 31 -25.54 -24.37 21.11
C TRP A 31 -24.73 -24.08 19.85
N TRP A 32 -25.08 -24.71 18.72
CA TRP A 32 -24.39 -24.51 17.45
C TRP A 32 -24.59 -23.10 16.87
N VAL A 33 -25.76 -22.49 17.03
CA VAL A 33 -26.03 -21.12 16.55
C VAL A 33 -25.22 -20.12 17.39
N SER A 34 -25.19 -20.31 18.71
CA SER A 34 -24.40 -19.47 19.61
C SER A 34 -22.90 -19.60 19.36
N PHE A 35 -22.41 -20.82 19.07
CA PHE A 35 -21.03 -21.02 18.66
C PHE A 35 -20.69 -20.27 17.37
N LEU A 36 -21.49 -20.45 16.31
CA LEU A 36 -21.28 -19.73 15.05
C LEU A 36 -21.37 -18.21 15.24
N GLN A 37 -22.31 -17.75 16.07
CA GLN A 37 -22.49 -16.32 16.38
C GLN A 37 -21.25 -15.75 17.08
N ASN A 38 -20.68 -16.46 18.05
CA ASN A 38 -19.45 -16.07 18.73
C ASN A 38 -18.23 -16.15 17.80
N PHE A 39 -18.13 -17.21 16.98
CA PHE A 39 -17.06 -17.37 16.00
C PHE A 39 -17.01 -16.22 14.99
N CYS A 40 -18.14 -15.95 14.32
CA CYS A 40 -18.26 -14.84 13.37
C CYS A 40 -18.02 -13.48 14.06
N GLY A 41 -18.54 -13.31 15.28
CA GLY A 41 -18.35 -12.09 16.06
C GLY A 41 -16.88 -11.80 16.39
N ILE A 42 -16.17 -12.78 16.92
CA ILE A 42 -14.74 -12.66 17.26
C ILE A 42 -13.91 -12.44 16.00
N LEU A 43 -14.19 -13.17 14.91
CA LEU A 43 -13.48 -13.00 13.64
C LEU A 43 -13.63 -11.59 13.08
N PHE A 44 -14.84 -11.02 13.11
CA PHE A 44 -15.11 -9.66 12.64
C PHE A 44 -14.45 -8.60 13.53
N ILE A 45 -14.47 -8.77 14.85
CA ILE A 45 -13.76 -7.87 15.77
C ILE A 45 -12.26 -7.90 15.50
N PHE A 46 -11.67 -9.09 15.39
CA PHE A 46 -10.23 -9.23 15.13
C PHE A 46 -9.83 -8.64 13.78
N SER A 47 -10.55 -9.04 12.72
CA SER A 47 -10.34 -8.54 11.35
C SER A 47 -10.46 -7.01 11.27
N GLY A 48 -11.53 -6.46 11.83
CA GLY A 48 -11.73 -5.02 11.87
C GLY A 48 -10.72 -4.29 12.76
N PHE A 49 -10.33 -4.84 13.91
CA PHE A 49 -9.34 -4.22 14.81
C PHE A 49 -7.98 -4.07 14.12
N VAL A 50 -7.53 -5.09 13.41
CA VAL A 50 -6.29 -5.03 12.62
C VAL A 50 -6.36 -3.93 11.55
N LYS A 51 -7.52 -3.74 10.90
CA LYS A 51 -7.72 -2.62 9.96
C LYS A 51 -7.82 -1.27 10.66
N ALA A 52 -8.36 -1.22 11.89
CA ALA A 52 -8.47 0.01 12.66
C ALA A 52 -7.11 0.54 13.15
N ILE A 53 -6.12 -0.35 13.29
CA ILE A 53 -4.72 0.02 13.53
C ILE A 53 -4.15 0.76 12.31
N ASP A 54 -4.56 0.40 11.08
CA ASP A 54 -4.14 1.10 9.86
C ASP A 54 -5.31 1.39 8.90
N PRO A 55 -6.12 2.42 9.19
CA PRO A 55 -7.26 2.78 8.35
C PRO A 55 -6.85 3.30 6.96
N MET A 56 -5.66 3.90 6.85
CA MET A 56 -5.12 4.38 5.57
C MET A 56 -4.75 3.23 4.65
N GLY A 57 -4.19 2.13 5.17
CA GLY A 57 -3.93 0.92 4.37
C GLY A 57 -5.20 0.39 3.70
N THR A 58 -6.31 0.34 4.45
CA THR A 58 -7.63 -0.04 3.90
C THR A 58 -8.14 1.02 2.91
N ALA A 59 -7.91 2.31 3.15
CA ALA A 59 -8.31 3.38 2.25
C ALA A 59 -7.60 3.30 0.89
N TYR A 60 -6.29 3.05 0.86
CA TYR A 60 -5.53 2.89 -0.38
C TYR A 60 -6.00 1.68 -1.19
N LYS A 61 -6.34 0.57 -0.51
CA LYS A 61 -6.96 -0.57 -1.19
C LYS A 61 -8.30 -0.21 -1.81
N MET A 62 -9.13 0.58 -1.12
CA MET A 62 -10.39 1.05 -1.68
C MET A 62 -10.17 2.02 -2.85
N GLU A 63 -9.14 2.87 -2.82
CA GLU A 63 -8.75 3.69 -3.97
C GLU A 63 -8.39 2.84 -5.20
N ASP A 64 -7.61 1.77 -5.01
CA ASP A 64 -7.27 0.81 -6.07
C ASP A 64 -8.55 0.18 -6.65
N TYR A 65 -9.45 -0.33 -5.78
CA TYR A 65 -10.72 -0.91 -6.22
C TYR A 65 -11.61 0.09 -6.95
N PHE A 66 -11.73 1.33 -6.47
CA PHE A 66 -12.59 2.33 -7.11
C PHE A 66 -12.08 2.72 -8.49
N LYS A 67 -10.76 2.89 -8.67
CA LYS A 67 -10.17 3.13 -9.99
C LYS A 67 -10.44 1.97 -10.95
N GLU A 68 -10.25 0.74 -10.49
CA GLU A 68 -10.48 -0.46 -11.31
C GLU A 68 -11.96 -0.68 -11.63
N PHE A 69 -12.86 -0.39 -10.69
CA PHE A 69 -14.29 -0.46 -10.92
C PHE A 69 -14.78 0.62 -11.88
N GLU A 70 -14.23 1.84 -11.81
CA GLU A 70 -14.52 2.88 -12.79
C GLU A 70 -14.18 2.42 -14.21
N LEU A 71 -12.97 1.90 -14.43
CA LEU A 71 -12.52 1.38 -15.72
C LEU A 71 -13.38 0.19 -16.19
N THR A 72 -13.73 -0.71 -15.26
CA THR A 72 -14.53 -1.89 -15.56
C THR A 72 -15.97 -1.52 -15.93
N CYS A 73 -16.58 -0.57 -15.24
CA CYS A 73 -17.96 -0.15 -15.48
C CYS A 73 -18.12 0.73 -16.72
N LYS A 74 -17.15 1.59 -17.04
CA LYS A 74 -17.21 2.53 -18.18
C LYS A 74 -17.53 1.86 -19.53
N GLY A 75 -17.06 0.63 -19.73
CA GLY A 75 -17.25 -0.13 -20.98
C GLY A 75 -18.31 -1.23 -20.92
N SER A 76 -19.25 -1.19 -19.97
CA SER A 76 -20.16 -2.32 -19.71
C SER A 76 -21.59 -1.89 -19.40
N PHE A 77 -22.49 -2.86 -19.21
CA PHE A 77 -23.89 -2.62 -18.88
C PHE A 77 -24.10 -1.86 -17.54
N LEU A 78 -23.05 -1.76 -16.72
CA LEU A 78 -23.01 -0.99 -15.46
C LEU A 78 -22.41 0.41 -15.62
N SER A 79 -22.36 0.96 -16.83
CA SER A 79 -21.81 2.30 -17.08
C SER A 79 -22.48 3.40 -16.26
N PHE A 80 -23.76 3.25 -15.89
CA PHE A 80 -24.46 4.18 -15.00
C PHE A 80 -23.80 4.33 -13.61
N MET A 81 -22.99 3.36 -13.18
CA MET A 81 -22.26 3.40 -11.91
C MET A 81 -20.86 4.01 -12.05
N SER A 82 -20.37 4.31 -13.26
CA SER A 82 -18.98 4.77 -13.44
C SER A 82 -18.66 6.02 -12.63
N ASP A 83 -19.60 6.96 -12.57
CA ASP A 83 -19.40 8.27 -11.93
C ASP A 83 -19.46 8.20 -10.40
N LEU A 84 -19.99 7.09 -9.85
CA LEU A 84 -20.00 6.84 -8.42
C LEU A 84 -18.58 6.61 -7.87
N PHE A 85 -17.72 5.92 -8.63
CA PHE A 85 -16.39 5.55 -8.15
C PHE A 85 -15.44 6.75 -7.99
N PRO A 86 -15.37 7.72 -8.93
CA PRO A 86 -14.65 8.98 -8.71
C PRO A 86 -15.16 9.77 -7.50
N PHE A 87 -16.46 9.73 -7.22
CA PHE A 87 -17.02 10.36 -6.02
C PHE A 87 -16.53 9.64 -4.75
N LEU A 88 -16.61 8.30 -4.71
CA LEU A 88 -16.12 7.50 -3.59
C LEU A 88 -14.60 7.63 -3.39
N LEU A 89 -13.83 7.80 -4.47
CA LEU A 89 -12.38 8.03 -4.43
C LEU A 89 -12.03 9.27 -3.61
N LYS A 90 -12.78 10.37 -3.77
CA LYS A 90 -12.55 11.62 -3.00
C LYS A 90 -12.75 11.42 -1.48
N TYR A 91 -13.59 10.46 -1.11
CA TYR A 91 -13.94 10.15 0.28
C TYR A 91 -13.39 8.79 0.74
N ALA A 92 -12.39 8.23 0.06
CA ALA A 92 -11.89 6.88 0.31
C ALA A 92 -11.47 6.65 1.77
N ILE A 93 -10.81 7.63 2.41
CA ILE A 93 -10.44 7.56 3.83
C ILE A 93 -11.68 7.49 4.74
N GLY A 94 -12.68 8.33 4.49
CA GLY A 94 -13.93 8.34 5.25
C GLY A 94 -14.72 7.03 5.08
N PHE A 95 -14.78 6.53 3.85
CA PHE A 95 -15.40 5.24 3.52
C PHE A 95 -14.68 4.08 4.22
N SER A 96 -13.34 4.09 4.22
CA SER A 96 -12.51 3.09 4.93
C SER A 96 -12.83 3.06 6.43
N VAL A 97 -12.77 4.21 7.10
CA VAL A 97 -13.09 4.31 8.54
C VAL A 97 -14.52 3.84 8.82
N PHE A 98 -15.49 4.24 7.99
CA PHE A 98 -16.87 3.78 8.12
C PHE A 98 -17.00 2.25 8.01
N MET A 99 -16.39 1.65 6.99
CA MET A 99 -16.41 0.20 6.78
C MET A 99 -15.75 -0.57 7.92
N ILE A 100 -14.61 -0.09 8.43
CA ILE A 100 -13.91 -0.70 9.57
C ILE A 100 -14.78 -0.66 10.83
N ILE A 101 -15.36 0.50 11.13
CA ILE A 101 -16.27 0.65 12.28
C ILE A 101 -17.47 -0.27 12.12
N LEU A 102 -18.07 -0.32 10.92
CA LEU A 102 -19.21 -1.20 10.63
C LEU A 102 -18.85 -2.68 10.86
N GLU A 103 -17.68 -3.14 10.39
CA GLU A 103 -17.21 -4.51 10.56
C GLU A 103 -17.05 -4.88 12.05
N ILE A 104 -16.34 -4.05 12.83
CA ILE A 104 -16.17 -4.29 14.27
C ILE A 104 -17.52 -4.21 14.98
N MET A 105 -18.38 -3.25 14.61
CA MET A 105 -19.71 -3.11 15.21
C MET A 105 -20.59 -4.32 14.96
N ILE A 106 -20.60 -4.85 13.74
CA ILE A 106 -21.32 -6.09 13.45
C ILE A 106 -20.76 -7.23 14.32
N GLY A 107 -19.44 -7.31 14.49
CA GLY A 107 -18.80 -8.28 15.37
C GLY A 107 -19.25 -8.16 16.84
N ILE A 108 -19.21 -6.95 17.41
CA ILE A 108 -19.67 -6.68 18.78
C ILE A 108 -21.18 -6.96 18.92
N MET A 109 -21.99 -6.53 17.95
CA MET A 109 -23.44 -6.74 17.95
C MET A 109 -23.80 -8.23 17.83
N LEU A 110 -23.01 -9.03 17.10
CA LEU A 110 -23.17 -10.47 17.03
C LEU A 110 -22.86 -11.11 18.40
N ILE A 111 -21.74 -10.78 19.05
CA ILE A 111 -21.41 -11.35 20.36
C ILE A 111 -22.48 -10.98 21.40
N LEU A 112 -22.86 -9.70 21.47
CA LEU A 112 -23.86 -9.21 22.42
C LEU A 112 -25.30 -9.65 22.09
N GLY A 113 -25.59 -9.95 20.83
CA GLY A 113 -26.95 -10.21 20.35
C GLY A 113 -27.83 -8.96 20.30
N THR A 114 -27.25 -7.78 20.08
CA THR A 114 -28.01 -6.51 19.96
C THR A 114 -28.83 -6.51 18.67
N ARG A 115 -30.10 -6.07 18.71
CA ARG A 115 -30.98 -5.87 17.54
C ARG A 115 -30.86 -6.97 16.45
N ARG A 116 -31.03 -8.24 16.85
CA ARG A 116 -30.75 -9.46 16.06
C ARG A 116 -31.11 -9.39 14.57
N LYS A 117 -32.33 -8.98 14.21
CA LYS A 117 -32.78 -8.91 12.81
C LYS A 117 -31.93 -7.94 11.98
N LEU A 118 -31.60 -6.78 12.55
CA LEU A 118 -30.75 -5.78 11.88
C LEU A 118 -29.32 -6.29 11.77
N THR A 119 -28.74 -6.81 12.86
CA THR A 119 -27.35 -7.29 12.90
C THR A 119 -27.10 -8.40 11.89
N VAL A 120 -28.01 -9.38 11.82
CA VAL A 120 -27.93 -10.47 10.84
C VAL A 120 -28.06 -9.95 9.41
N GLY A 121 -28.98 -9.00 9.16
CA GLY A 121 -29.12 -8.37 7.84
C GLY A 121 -27.87 -7.60 7.42
N LEU A 122 -27.27 -6.83 8.34
CA LEU A 122 -26.02 -6.10 8.10
C LEU A 122 -24.84 -7.05 7.89
N PHE A 123 -24.74 -8.10 8.70
CA PHE A 123 -23.72 -9.15 8.55
C PHE A 123 -23.82 -9.84 7.19
N PHE A 124 -25.03 -10.20 6.76
CA PHE A 124 -25.24 -10.75 5.43
C PHE A 124 -24.86 -9.75 4.32
N GLY A 125 -25.29 -8.49 4.44
CA GLY A 125 -24.97 -7.45 3.45
C GLY A 125 -23.47 -7.21 3.29
N ILE A 126 -22.72 -7.09 4.39
CA ILE A 126 -21.27 -6.89 4.33
C ILE A 126 -20.55 -8.14 3.83
N MET A 127 -21.04 -9.35 4.14
CA MET A 127 -20.49 -10.60 3.59
C MET A 127 -20.70 -10.70 2.09
N VAL A 128 -21.89 -10.33 1.57
CA VAL A 128 -22.12 -10.26 0.12
C VAL A 128 -21.14 -9.28 -0.52
N PHE A 129 -20.97 -8.09 0.08
CA PHE A 129 -20.02 -7.10 -0.40
C PHE A 129 -18.57 -7.63 -0.44
N PHE A 130 -18.07 -8.23 0.65
CA PHE A 130 -16.71 -8.79 0.67
C PHE A 130 -16.54 -9.99 -0.27
N THR A 131 -17.53 -10.86 -0.40
CA THR A 131 -17.49 -11.97 -1.36
C THR A 131 -17.44 -11.46 -2.80
N MET A 132 -18.16 -10.38 -3.13
CA MET A 132 -18.05 -9.73 -4.44
C MET A 132 -16.67 -9.11 -4.66
N LEU A 133 -16.12 -8.40 -3.68
CA LEU A 133 -14.80 -7.75 -3.76
C LEU A 133 -13.66 -8.77 -3.95
N THR A 134 -13.69 -9.82 -3.12
CA THR A 134 -12.70 -10.90 -3.15
C THR A 134 -12.85 -11.76 -4.39
N GLY A 135 -14.09 -12.00 -4.83
CA GLY A 135 -14.41 -12.64 -6.09
C GLY A 135 -13.86 -11.86 -7.27
N PHE A 136 -14.10 -10.55 -7.35
CA PHE A 136 -13.53 -9.69 -8.39
C PHE A 136 -11.99 -9.78 -8.42
N THR A 137 -11.36 -9.66 -7.26
CA THR A 137 -9.90 -9.75 -7.12
C THR A 137 -9.36 -11.10 -7.62
N TYR A 138 -10.01 -12.21 -7.24
CA TYR A 138 -9.60 -13.54 -7.67
C TYR A 138 -9.86 -13.79 -9.17
N LEU A 139 -11.01 -13.34 -9.68
CA LEU A 139 -11.44 -13.58 -11.06
C LEU A 139 -10.68 -12.71 -12.06
N THR A 140 -10.23 -11.51 -11.69
CA THR A 140 -9.40 -10.66 -12.57
C THR A 140 -8.07 -11.32 -12.94
N GLY A 141 -7.58 -12.30 -12.16
CA GLY A 141 -6.43 -13.11 -12.55
C GLY A 141 -6.65 -13.99 -13.80
N TYR A 142 -7.90 -14.14 -14.28
CA TYR A 142 -8.24 -14.83 -15.53
C TYR A 142 -8.42 -13.86 -16.71
N VAL A 143 -8.35 -12.55 -16.46
CA VAL A 143 -8.72 -11.50 -17.43
C VAL A 143 -7.46 -10.77 -17.91
N PRO A 144 -7.10 -10.86 -19.21
CA PRO A 144 -6.00 -10.06 -19.76
C PRO A 144 -6.17 -8.55 -19.52
N LYS A 145 -5.07 -7.79 -19.40
CA LYS A 145 -5.10 -6.36 -19.01
C LYS A 145 -5.81 -5.46 -20.02
N ASP A 146 -5.83 -5.86 -21.28
CA ASP A 146 -6.49 -5.19 -22.40
C ASP A 146 -7.97 -5.57 -22.55
N VAL A 147 -8.45 -6.54 -21.77
CA VAL A 147 -9.82 -7.06 -21.83
C VAL A 147 -10.64 -6.55 -20.65
N ASN A 148 -11.90 -6.18 -20.93
CA ASN A 148 -12.84 -5.81 -19.88
C ASN A 148 -13.28 -7.07 -19.10
N PHE A 149 -13.46 -6.93 -17.78
CA PHE A 149 -13.87 -8.02 -16.88
C PHE A 149 -15.11 -8.78 -17.37
N PHE A 150 -16.10 -8.10 -17.95
CA PHE A 150 -17.37 -8.71 -18.37
C PHE A 150 -17.31 -9.45 -19.71
N GLU A 151 -16.17 -9.42 -20.41
CA GLU A 151 -15.98 -10.16 -21.66
C GLU A 151 -15.56 -11.61 -21.38
N PHE A 152 -16.48 -12.39 -20.80
CA PHE A 152 -16.23 -13.76 -20.33
C PHE A 152 -15.67 -14.72 -21.40
N SER A 153 -15.92 -14.47 -22.69
CA SER A 153 -15.42 -15.28 -23.79
C SER A 153 -13.91 -15.12 -24.05
N LYS A 154 -13.30 -14.03 -23.57
CA LYS A 154 -11.88 -13.72 -23.74
C LYS A 154 -11.05 -14.05 -22.49
N TRP A 155 -11.65 -14.70 -21.50
CA TRP A 155 -10.94 -15.13 -20.30
C TRP A 155 -9.95 -16.24 -20.65
N THR A 156 -8.80 -16.21 -20.00
CA THR A 156 -7.67 -17.11 -20.28
C THR A 156 -7.30 -17.89 -19.02
N THR A 157 -6.19 -18.63 -19.05
CA THR A 157 -5.67 -19.34 -17.87
C THR A 157 -5.27 -18.36 -16.78
N PHE A 158 -5.44 -18.76 -15.52
CA PHE A 158 -5.08 -17.94 -14.37
C PHE A 158 -3.60 -17.51 -14.41
N ASP A 159 -3.36 -16.21 -14.39
CA ASP A 159 -2.05 -15.61 -14.22
C ASP A 159 -2.09 -14.55 -13.10
N LYS A 160 -1.14 -14.64 -12.17
CA LYS A 160 -0.97 -13.66 -11.09
C LYS A 160 -0.66 -12.26 -11.65
N SER A 161 -0.02 -12.17 -12.82
CA SER A 161 0.37 -10.89 -13.47
C SER A 161 -0.83 -10.06 -13.95
N PHE A 162 -1.98 -10.71 -14.19
CA PHE A 162 -3.23 -10.08 -14.64
C PHE A 162 -4.07 -9.54 -13.49
N MET A 163 -3.77 -9.91 -12.25
CA MET A 163 -4.52 -9.42 -11.09
C MET A 163 -4.43 -7.90 -11.01
N ARG A 164 -5.60 -7.24 -11.05
CA ARG A 164 -5.72 -5.78 -11.00
C ARG A 164 -5.47 -5.24 -9.60
N VAL A 165 -5.87 -6.00 -8.58
CA VAL A 165 -5.58 -5.73 -7.16
C VAL A 165 -4.91 -6.97 -6.57
N THR A 166 -3.74 -6.80 -5.96
CA THR A 166 -2.90 -7.93 -5.54
C THR A 166 -3.37 -8.61 -4.26
N ASN A 167 -4.05 -7.89 -3.37
CA ASN A 167 -4.52 -8.38 -2.06
C ASN A 167 -5.85 -7.72 -1.68
N CYS A 168 -6.75 -8.47 -1.05
CA CYS A 168 -8.07 -7.95 -0.63
C CYS A 168 -8.04 -7.04 0.61
N GLY A 169 -6.95 -7.05 1.38
CA GLY A 169 -6.83 -6.22 2.59
C GLY A 169 -7.74 -6.63 3.75
N CYS A 170 -8.32 -7.84 3.74
CA CYS A 170 -9.21 -8.31 4.81
C CYS A 170 -8.57 -8.31 6.20
N PHE A 171 -7.24 -8.44 6.32
CA PHE A 171 -6.53 -8.35 7.61
C PHE A 171 -5.45 -7.27 7.56
N GLY A 172 -5.65 -6.22 6.74
CA GLY A 172 -4.64 -5.19 6.52
C GLY A 172 -3.27 -5.77 6.15
N ASP A 173 -2.20 -5.15 6.66
CA ASP A 173 -0.82 -5.61 6.45
C ASP A 173 -0.39 -6.71 7.44
N PHE A 174 -1.18 -6.99 8.48
CA PHE A 174 -0.88 -8.07 9.44
C PHE A 174 -0.87 -9.45 8.79
N LEU A 175 -1.80 -9.71 7.86
CA LEU A 175 -1.86 -10.98 7.15
C LEU A 175 -2.29 -10.78 5.69
N GLN A 176 -1.31 -10.77 4.79
CA GLN A 176 -1.55 -10.75 3.35
C GLN A 176 -1.95 -12.15 2.85
N ILE A 177 -3.24 -12.29 2.55
CA ILE A 177 -3.84 -13.53 2.09
C ILE A 177 -3.96 -13.51 0.57
N VAL A 178 -3.55 -14.60 -0.08
CA VAL A 178 -3.71 -14.79 -1.52
C VAL A 178 -5.20 -14.63 -1.90
N PRO A 179 -5.55 -13.90 -2.97
CA PRO A 179 -6.94 -13.61 -3.32
C PRO A 179 -7.86 -14.84 -3.36
N LYS A 180 -7.36 -15.96 -3.92
CA LYS A 180 -8.08 -17.25 -3.94
C LYS A 180 -8.50 -17.71 -2.54
N THR A 181 -7.57 -17.72 -1.59
CA THR A 181 -7.87 -18.12 -0.21
C THR A 181 -8.80 -17.14 0.50
N SER A 182 -8.72 -15.83 0.19
CA SER A 182 -9.67 -14.86 0.74
C SER A 182 -11.09 -15.11 0.23
N PHE A 183 -11.26 -15.31 -1.08
CA PHE A 183 -12.56 -15.60 -1.68
C PHE A 183 -13.23 -16.84 -1.07
N PHE A 184 -12.50 -17.94 -0.91
CA PHE A 184 -13.06 -19.14 -0.26
C PHE A 184 -13.38 -18.93 1.21
N LYS A 185 -12.59 -18.12 1.94
CA LYS A 185 -12.90 -17.74 3.32
C LYS A 185 -14.22 -16.95 3.39
N ASP A 186 -14.45 -16.03 2.47
CA ASP A 186 -15.69 -15.24 2.46
C ASP A 186 -16.92 -16.06 1.98
N ILE A 187 -16.73 -17.03 1.07
CA ILE A 187 -17.75 -18.05 0.77
C ILE A 187 -18.08 -18.89 2.01
N PHE A 188 -17.07 -19.33 2.75
CA PHE A 188 -17.29 -20.11 3.97
C PHE A 188 -18.10 -19.31 5.01
N LEU A 189 -17.78 -18.03 5.19
CA LEU A 189 -18.53 -17.12 6.09
C LEU A 189 -19.92 -16.75 5.57
N MET A 190 -20.20 -16.94 4.28
CA MET A 190 -21.54 -16.79 3.72
C MET A 190 -22.51 -17.86 4.27
N ILE A 191 -22.02 -19.06 4.60
CA ILE A 191 -22.84 -20.15 5.14
C ILE A 191 -23.50 -19.74 6.48
N PRO A 192 -22.76 -19.32 7.52
CA PRO A 192 -23.39 -18.84 8.75
C PRO A 192 -24.21 -17.57 8.52
N ALA A 193 -23.83 -16.69 7.57
CA ALA A 193 -24.63 -15.50 7.25
C ALA A 193 -26.04 -15.85 6.75
N ILE A 194 -26.14 -16.81 5.83
CA ILE A 194 -27.43 -17.31 5.33
C ILE A 194 -28.20 -18.03 6.44
N LEU A 195 -27.52 -18.88 7.23
CA LEU A 195 -28.17 -19.58 8.34
C LEU A 195 -28.77 -18.60 9.37
N PHE A 196 -28.07 -17.52 9.69
CA PHE A 196 -28.58 -16.51 10.61
C PHE A 196 -29.84 -15.82 10.08
N LEU A 197 -30.00 -15.62 8.76
CA LEU A 197 -31.23 -15.02 8.21
C LEU A 197 -32.49 -15.84 8.54
N PHE A 198 -32.38 -17.17 8.54
CA PHE A 198 -33.49 -18.05 8.91
C PHE A 198 -33.59 -18.27 10.42
N PHE A 199 -32.46 -18.32 11.13
CA PHE A 199 -32.39 -18.67 12.55
C PHE A 199 -32.17 -17.49 13.50
N TRP A 200 -32.40 -16.24 13.07
CA TRP A 200 -32.14 -15.04 13.87
C TRP A 200 -32.85 -15.04 15.25
N LYS A 201 -34.00 -15.72 15.38
CA LYS A 201 -34.72 -15.87 16.66
C LYS A 201 -34.00 -16.77 17.68
N ARG A 202 -33.09 -17.63 17.21
CA ARG A 202 -32.28 -18.57 18.00
C ARG A 202 -30.93 -17.99 18.43
N CYS A 203 -30.50 -16.86 17.86
CA CYS A 203 -29.31 -16.14 18.31
C CYS A 203 -29.45 -15.73 19.78
N HIS A 204 -28.37 -15.88 20.55
CA HIS A 204 -28.34 -15.54 21.98
C HIS A 204 -28.33 -14.03 22.18
N GLU A 205 -28.68 -13.62 23.40
CA GLU A 205 -28.63 -12.24 23.86
C GLU A 205 -27.85 -12.19 25.18
N LEU A 206 -26.82 -11.35 25.23
CA LEU A 206 -26.08 -11.06 26.46
C LEU A 206 -26.59 -9.74 27.05
N PHE A 207 -26.65 -9.68 28.39
CA PHE A 207 -27.02 -8.47 29.14
C PHE A 207 -28.43 -7.90 28.84
N THR A 208 -28.77 -6.81 29.52
CA THR A 208 -30.05 -6.10 29.32
C THR A 208 -30.03 -5.27 28.01
N PRO A 209 -31.20 -4.97 27.41
CA PRO A 209 -31.27 -4.18 26.17
C PRO A 209 -30.65 -2.78 26.27
N SER A 210 -30.78 -2.13 27.44
CA SER A 210 -30.20 -0.81 27.70
C SER A 210 -28.66 -0.88 27.68
N LEU A 211 -28.08 -1.81 28.45
CA LEU A 211 -26.63 -1.97 28.53
C LEU A 211 -26.02 -2.32 27.17
N ARG A 212 -26.66 -3.21 26.40
CA ARG A 212 -26.26 -3.52 25.02
C ARG A 212 -26.20 -2.28 24.13
N SER A 213 -27.23 -1.44 24.19
CA SER A 213 -27.32 -0.22 23.37
C SER A 213 -26.26 0.80 23.78
N SER A 214 -26.02 0.96 25.08
CA SER A 214 -24.95 1.83 25.61
C SER A 214 -23.57 1.34 25.16
N ILE A 215 -23.27 0.04 25.30
CA ILE A 215 -21.99 -0.54 24.86
C ILE A 215 -21.80 -0.28 23.36
N SER A 216 -22.81 -0.54 22.53
CA SER A 216 -22.73 -0.28 21.09
C SER A 216 -22.46 1.20 20.78
N TRP A 217 -23.12 2.14 21.46
CA TRP A 217 -22.91 3.58 21.24
C TRP A 217 -21.50 4.03 21.63
N PHE A 218 -21.04 3.67 22.84
CA PHE A 218 -19.68 4.00 23.29
C PHE A 218 -18.61 3.34 22.41
N SER A 219 -18.85 2.12 21.92
CA SER A 219 -17.92 1.44 21.02
C SER A 219 -17.78 2.17 19.68
N ILE A 220 -18.87 2.72 19.11
CA ILE A 220 -18.80 3.52 17.88
C ILE A 220 -17.90 4.75 18.09
N VAL A 221 -18.13 5.50 19.16
CA VAL A 221 -17.34 6.70 19.48
C VAL A 221 -15.88 6.34 19.73
N GLY A 222 -15.63 5.30 20.54
CA GLY A 222 -14.29 4.82 20.86
C GLY A 222 -13.52 4.36 19.61
N LEU A 223 -14.15 3.58 18.73
CA LEU A 223 -13.52 3.12 17.48
C LEU A 223 -13.26 4.26 16.49
N PHE A 224 -14.14 5.26 16.44
CA PHE A 224 -13.92 6.44 15.62
C PHE A 224 -12.71 7.24 16.10
N LEU A 225 -12.60 7.50 17.41
CA LEU A 225 -11.44 8.17 18.00
C LEU A 225 -10.16 7.34 17.84
N PHE A 226 -10.24 6.03 18.05
CA PHE A 226 -9.12 5.11 17.85
C PHE A 226 -8.63 5.14 16.40
N SER A 227 -9.54 5.09 15.42
CA SER A 227 -9.17 5.19 14.01
C SER A 227 -8.50 6.53 13.71
N LEU A 228 -9.04 7.66 14.19
CA LEU A 228 -8.43 8.98 14.00
C LEU A 228 -7.03 9.07 14.63
N SER A 229 -6.84 8.46 15.79
CA SER A 229 -5.54 8.44 16.46
C SER A 229 -4.46 7.79 15.60
N ASN A 230 -4.76 6.64 14.99
CA ASN A 230 -3.77 5.82 14.27
C ASN A 230 -3.37 6.33 12.88
N PHE A 231 -4.05 7.34 12.31
CA PHE A 231 -3.65 7.89 11.00
C PHE A 231 -3.55 9.41 10.92
N LYS A 232 -4.29 10.15 11.77
CA LYS A 232 -4.34 11.62 11.69
C LYS A 232 -3.49 12.29 12.75
N TRP A 233 -3.46 11.71 13.94
CA TRP A 233 -2.74 12.27 15.08
C TRP A 233 -1.36 11.66 15.22
N ASP A 234 -1.24 10.35 15.00
CA ASP A 234 0.01 9.61 15.13
C ASP A 234 0.18 8.55 14.03
N GLU A 235 1.34 7.89 14.02
CA GLU A 235 1.53 6.63 13.31
C GLU A 235 0.73 5.49 13.97
N PRO A 236 0.46 4.40 13.24
CA PRO A 236 -0.18 3.20 13.80
C PRO A 236 0.50 2.72 15.08
N MET A 237 -0.29 2.44 16.12
CA MET A 237 0.21 1.97 17.42
C MET A 237 1.07 0.70 17.30
N ILE A 238 0.72 -0.18 16.37
CA ILE A 238 1.50 -1.37 16.03
C ILE A 238 1.75 -1.33 14.52
N ASP A 239 3.01 -1.41 14.14
CA ASP A 239 3.39 -1.36 12.75
C ASP A 239 3.54 -2.76 12.15
N PHE A 240 2.57 -3.15 11.32
CA PHE A 240 2.62 -4.41 10.56
C PHE A 240 3.27 -4.26 9.17
N ARG A 241 3.73 -3.06 8.81
CA ARG A 241 4.32 -2.81 7.50
C ARG A 241 5.75 -3.37 7.44
N PRO A 242 6.25 -3.70 6.24
CA PRO A 242 7.63 -4.19 6.09
C PRO A 242 8.69 -3.20 6.60
N PHE A 243 8.45 -1.90 6.46
CA PHE A 243 9.34 -0.83 6.92
C PHE A 243 9.04 -0.40 8.37
N SER A 244 8.96 -1.35 9.29
CA SER A 244 8.76 -1.07 10.73
C SER A 244 10.04 -0.59 11.40
N ASN A 245 9.93 -0.05 12.63
CA ASN A 245 11.09 0.36 13.42
C ASN A 245 12.01 -0.84 13.67
N GLY A 246 13.31 -0.66 13.39
CA GLY A 246 14.33 -1.71 13.51
C GLY A 246 14.49 -2.60 12.26
N ALA A 247 13.72 -2.37 11.19
CA ALA A 247 13.84 -3.16 9.97
C ALA A 247 15.15 -2.87 9.24
N ASP A 248 15.92 -3.93 8.95
CA ASP A 248 17.12 -3.87 8.11
C ASP A 248 16.74 -4.03 6.63
N ILE A 249 16.56 -2.91 5.95
CA ILE A 249 16.11 -2.83 4.56
C ILE A 249 17.16 -3.47 3.64
N LYS A 250 18.45 -3.19 3.89
CA LYS A 250 19.56 -3.71 3.09
C LYS A 250 19.67 -5.22 3.21
N ALA A 251 19.73 -5.75 4.43
CA ALA A 251 19.87 -7.19 4.64
C ALA A 251 18.66 -7.99 4.13
N VAL A 252 17.45 -7.45 4.25
CA VAL A 252 16.25 -8.10 3.69
C VAL A 252 16.29 -8.08 2.16
N LYS A 253 16.62 -6.95 1.53
CA LYS A 253 16.73 -6.84 0.08
C LYS A 253 17.76 -7.81 -0.50
N GLU A 254 18.94 -7.93 0.12
CA GLU A 254 19.96 -8.89 -0.29
C GLU A 254 19.50 -10.36 -0.16
N LYS A 255 18.78 -10.69 0.92
CA LYS A 255 18.23 -12.05 1.12
C LYS A 255 17.16 -12.38 0.08
N GLU A 256 16.29 -11.42 -0.22
CA GLU A 256 15.24 -11.58 -1.23
C GLU A 256 15.84 -11.72 -2.63
N GLN A 257 16.84 -10.90 -2.98
CA GLN A 257 17.54 -11.01 -4.26
C GLN A 257 18.26 -12.36 -4.42
N LYS A 258 18.93 -12.86 -3.37
CA LYS A 258 19.53 -14.21 -3.39
C LYS A 258 18.47 -15.29 -3.57
N ALA A 259 17.37 -15.20 -2.82
CA ALA A 259 16.26 -16.15 -2.95
C ALA A 259 15.60 -16.12 -4.34
N MET A 260 15.60 -14.97 -5.03
CA MET A 260 15.14 -14.84 -6.42
C MET A 260 16.14 -15.39 -7.43
N ALA A 261 17.44 -15.24 -7.19
CA ALA A 261 18.49 -15.82 -8.02
C ALA A 261 18.49 -17.36 -7.94
N ASP A 262 18.14 -17.91 -6.78
CA ASP A 262 18.04 -19.35 -6.53
C ASP A 262 16.72 -19.98 -7.04
N VAL A 263 15.86 -19.20 -7.71
CA VAL A 263 14.60 -19.73 -8.27
C VAL A 263 14.89 -20.58 -9.51
N GLU A 264 14.66 -21.88 -9.39
CA GLU A 264 14.78 -22.82 -10.50
C GLU A 264 13.57 -22.74 -11.45
N ILE A 265 13.82 -22.93 -12.74
CA ILE A 265 12.76 -23.11 -13.74
C ILE A 265 12.20 -24.52 -13.57
N VAL A 266 10.91 -24.64 -13.28
CA VAL A 266 10.25 -25.93 -13.00
C VAL A 266 9.57 -26.49 -14.26
N ALA A 267 9.04 -25.63 -15.13
CA ALA A 267 8.42 -26.03 -16.38
C ALA A 267 8.47 -24.91 -17.45
N TRP A 268 8.35 -25.29 -18.71
CA TRP A 268 8.26 -24.42 -19.87
C TRP A 268 6.86 -24.50 -20.46
N LYS A 269 6.21 -23.35 -20.69
CA LYS A 269 4.95 -23.28 -21.43
C LYS A 269 5.25 -23.22 -22.92
N LEU A 270 4.88 -24.27 -23.64
CA LEU A 270 5.07 -24.37 -25.09
C LEU A 270 3.73 -24.26 -25.80
N ARG A 271 3.66 -23.46 -26.86
CA ARG A 271 2.52 -23.41 -27.79
C ARG A 271 2.91 -24.09 -29.08
N ASN A 272 2.14 -25.08 -29.50
CA ASN A 272 2.28 -25.66 -30.82
C ASN A 272 1.69 -24.71 -31.89
N LYS A 273 2.49 -24.31 -32.88
CA LYS A 273 2.11 -23.35 -33.94
C LYS A 273 1.04 -23.89 -34.91
N THR A 274 0.88 -25.21 -35.01
CA THR A 274 -0.05 -25.84 -35.94
C THR A 274 -1.41 -26.13 -35.31
N THR A 275 -1.45 -26.43 -34.00
CA THR A 275 -2.69 -26.78 -33.29
C THR A 275 -3.16 -25.74 -32.28
N ASN A 276 -2.37 -24.69 -32.03
CA ASN A 276 -2.59 -23.68 -30.99
C ASN A 276 -2.77 -24.24 -29.56
N LYS A 277 -2.44 -25.51 -29.34
CA LYS A 277 -2.52 -26.15 -28.03
C LYS A 277 -1.31 -25.75 -27.17
N ILE A 278 -1.57 -25.38 -25.92
CA ILE A 278 -0.56 -24.98 -24.93
C ILE A 278 -0.31 -26.17 -24.01
N GLU A 279 0.96 -26.55 -23.84
CA GLU A 279 1.39 -27.64 -22.96
C GLU A 279 2.50 -27.17 -22.01
N ASP A 280 2.37 -27.53 -20.73
CA ASP A 280 3.35 -27.24 -19.68
C ASP A 280 4.33 -28.42 -19.58
N VAL A 281 5.58 -28.24 -20.01
CA VAL A 281 6.60 -29.29 -20.03
C VAL A 281 7.59 -29.08 -18.87
N PRO A 282 7.76 -30.05 -17.94
CA PRO A 282 8.73 -29.93 -16.85
C PRO A 282 10.15 -29.64 -17.37
N ASP A 283 10.92 -28.79 -16.68
CA ASP A 283 12.24 -28.33 -17.12
C ASP A 283 13.21 -29.50 -17.37
N LYS A 284 13.23 -30.49 -16.48
CA LYS A 284 14.02 -31.72 -16.66
C LYS A 284 13.64 -32.52 -17.92
N GLU A 285 12.36 -32.52 -18.30
CA GLU A 285 11.87 -33.21 -19.50
C GLU A 285 12.16 -32.39 -20.76
N TYR A 286 11.99 -31.07 -20.68
CA TYR A 286 12.29 -30.15 -21.78
C TYR A 286 13.79 -30.15 -22.12
N MET A 287 14.65 -30.05 -21.11
CA MET A 287 16.11 -30.03 -21.28
C MET A 287 16.69 -31.37 -21.74
N SER A 288 16.05 -32.50 -21.38
CA SER A 288 16.47 -33.82 -21.84
C SER A 288 15.94 -34.20 -23.23
N ASN A 289 14.76 -33.69 -23.61
CA ASN A 289 14.09 -34.03 -24.87
C ASN A 289 13.93 -32.82 -25.81
N LEU A 290 14.96 -31.95 -25.89
CA LEU A 290 15.00 -30.78 -26.79
C LEU A 290 14.67 -31.13 -28.27
N ALA A 291 15.00 -32.33 -28.73
CA ALA A 291 14.71 -32.80 -30.08
C ALA A 291 13.21 -33.03 -30.38
N LYS A 292 12.39 -33.22 -29.34
CA LYS A 292 10.94 -33.46 -29.44
C LYS A 292 10.13 -32.15 -29.60
N TYR A 293 10.76 -31.01 -29.31
CA TYR A 293 10.14 -29.68 -29.36
C TYR A 293 10.93 -28.74 -30.28
N PRO A 294 10.95 -28.98 -31.61
CA PRO A 294 11.66 -28.12 -32.54
C PRO A 294 11.05 -26.71 -32.59
N LYS A 295 11.89 -25.68 -32.56
CA LYS A 295 11.49 -24.25 -32.58
C LYS A 295 10.65 -23.83 -33.81
N THR A 296 10.66 -24.66 -34.84
CA THR A 296 9.84 -24.51 -36.04
C THR A 296 8.36 -24.78 -35.76
N GLU A 297 8.04 -25.71 -34.84
CA GLU A 297 6.67 -26.14 -34.52
C GLU A 297 6.19 -25.68 -33.15
N PHE A 298 7.10 -25.44 -32.20
CA PHE A 298 6.76 -24.99 -30.84
C PHE A 298 7.34 -23.61 -30.55
N GLU A 299 6.51 -22.74 -30.00
CA GLU A 299 6.86 -21.42 -29.49
C GLU A 299 6.90 -21.49 -27.95
N VAL A 300 8.01 -21.06 -27.35
CA VAL A 300 8.10 -20.90 -25.90
C VAL A 300 7.35 -19.64 -25.54
N LEU A 301 6.23 -19.77 -24.83
CA LEU A 301 5.44 -18.63 -24.37
C LEU A 301 5.98 -18.08 -23.05
N ASP A 302 6.31 -18.97 -22.10
CA ASP A 302 6.65 -18.57 -20.73
C ASP A 302 7.46 -19.63 -19.98
N GLN A 303 8.16 -19.21 -18.93
CA GLN A 303 8.90 -20.07 -18.00
C GLN A 303 8.19 -20.11 -16.65
N VAL A 304 7.68 -21.29 -16.27
CA VAL A 304 7.11 -21.53 -14.95
C VAL A 304 8.26 -21.72 -13.95
N LYS A 305 8.51 -20.67 -13.19
CA LYS A 305 9.51 -20.64 -12.12
C LYS A 305 8.95 -21.18 -10.81
N SER A 306 9.78 -21.81 -9.97
CA SER A 306 9.38 -22.21 -8.62
C SER A 306 9.03 -20.99 -7.76
N GLU A 307 8.21 -21.17 -6.71
CA GLU A 307 8.07 -20.10 -5.72
C GLU A 307 9.40 -19.95 -4.96
N PRO A 308 9.90 -18.71 -4.76
CA PRO A 308 11.17 -18.48 -4.08
C PRO A 308 11.10 -18.95 -2.61
N THR A 309 12.22 -19.43 -2.09
CA THR A 309 12.37 -19.88 -0.69
C THR A 309 12.00 -18.78 0.31
N VAL A 310 12.21 -17.52 -0.08
CA VAL A 310 11.76 -16.33 0.66
C VAL A 310 10.78 -15.55 -0.22
N LYS A 311 9.58 -15.28 0.30
CA LYS A 311 8.60 -14.44 -0.41
C LYS A 311 9.12 -13.02 -0.53
N GLN A 312 9.06 -12.48 -1.75
CA GLN A 312 9.37 -11.07 -2.00
C GLN A 312 8.42 -10.18 -1.18
N THR A 313 8.99 -9.30 -0.36
CA THR A 313 8.23 -8.26 0.35
C THR A 313 8.31 -6.92 -0.38
N LYS A 314 7.57 -5.92 0.12
CA LYS A 314 7.65 -4.55 -0.41
C LYS A 314 9.02 -3.88 -0.20
N ILE A 315 9.92 -4.49 0.55
CA ILE A 315 11.30 -4.00 0.72
C ILE A 315 12.10 -4.16 -0.58
N SER A 316 11.86 -5.21 -1.36
CA SER A 316 12.46 -5.37 -2.69
C SER A 316 12.13 -4.21 -3.65
N ASP A 317 10.93 -3.63 -3.51
CA ASP A 317 10.47 -2.50 -4.32
C ASP A 317 11.11 -1.16 -3.87
N PHE A 318 11.94 -1.16 -2.82
CA PHE A 318 12.60 0.05 -2.33
C PHE A 318 13.61 0.57 -3.35
N ALA A 319 13.26 1.69 -3.98
CA ALA A 319 14.10 2.41 -4.92
C ALA A 319 13.92 3.93 -4.74
N ILE A 320 15.02 4.67 -4.70
CA ILE A 320 15.02 6.13 -4.56
C ILE A 320 15.83 6.72 -5.71
N PHE A 321 15.27 7.71 -6.39
CA PHE A 321 15.87 8.32 -7.56
C PHE A 321 16.23 9.80 -7.31
N SER A 322 17.32 10.26 -7.91
CA SER A 322 17.59 11.68 -8.09
C SER A 322 16.52 12.31 -8.98
N LEU A 323 16.40 13.64 -8.93
CA LEU A 323 15.52 14.38 -9.83
C LEU A 323 15.93 14.27 -11.31
N ASP A 324 17.16 13.81 -11.57
CA ASP A 324 17.65 13.51 -12.92
C ASP A 324 17.43 12.03 -13.32
N GLY A 325 16.71 11.26 -12.51
CA GLY A 325 16.40 9.84 -12.78
C GLY A 325 17.50 8.84 -12.43
N THR A 326 18.62 9.28 -11.84
CA THR A 326 19.70 8.38 -11.39
C THR A 326 19.27 7.61 -10.14
N ASP A 327 19.48 6.29 -10.11
CA ASP A 327 19.20 5.46 -8.93
C ASP A 327 20.21 5.75 -7.81
N MET A 328 19.70 6.17 -6.66
CA MET A 328 20.46 6.55 -5.46
C MET A 328 20.29 5.55 -4.32
N THR A 329 19.63 4.43 -4.57
CA THR A 329 19.20 3.48 -3.53
C THR A 329 20.37 2.88 -2.77
N GLU A 330 21.38 2.37 -3.48
CA GLU A 330 22.55 1.76 -2.84
C GLU A 330 23.33 2.80 -2.03
N MET A 331 23.50 4.01 -2.56
CA MET A 331 24.16 5.11 -1.83
C MET A 331 23.44 5.43 -0.51
N ILE A 332 22.11 5.46 -0.53
CA ILE A 332 21.30 5.74 0.66
C ILE A 332 21.38 4.58 1.67
N LEU A 333 21.33 3.33 1.20
CA LEU A 333 21.42 2.15 2.06
C LEU A 333 22.83 1.93 2.63
N ASP A 334 23.87 2.39 1.94
CA ASP A 334 25.27 2.26 2.37
C ASP A 334 25.74 3.41 3.26
N GLU A 335 24.94 4.46 3.44
CA GLU A 335 25.31 5.59 4.29
C GLU A 335 25.46 5.13 5.76
N THR A 336 26.68 5.29 6.28
CA THR A 336 27.06 4.82 7.62
C THR A 336 26.73 5.84 8.71
N ARG A 337 26.55 7.11 8.34
CA ARG A 337 26.11 8.16 9.27
C ARG A 337 24.60 8.10 9.48
N ASN A 338 24.16 8.81 10.51
CA ASN A 338 22.74 9.03 10.75
C ASN A 338 22.14 9.86 9.61
N LEU A 339 21.19 9.30 8.89
CA LEU A 339 20.45 9.93 7.79
C LEU A 339 19.00 10.18 8.22
N LEU A 340 18.59 11.44 8.22
CA LEU A 340 17.20 11.85 8.40
C LEU A 340 16.52 12.02 7.04
N ILE A 341 15.54 11.18 6.78
CA ILE A 341 14.76 11.20 5.55
C ILE A 341 13.40 11.84 5.86
N ILE A 342 13.14 13.00 5.26
CA ILE A 342 11.81 13.60 5.25
C ILE A 342 11.01 12.86 4.18
N VAL A 343 10.04 12.05 4.60
CA VAL A 343 9.21 11.29 3.66
C VAL A 343 7.92 12.06 3.39
N CYS A 344 7.65 12.33 2.12
CA CYS A 344 6.48 13.06 1.66
C CYS A 344 5.71 12.18 0.65
N PRO A 345 4.79 11.31 1.11
CA PRO A 345 4.06 10.41 0.21
C PRO A 345 3.22 11.15 -0.84
N LYS A 346 2.78 12.38 -0.54
CA LYS A 346 2.04 13.22 -1.47
C LYS A 346 2.31 14.70 -1.20
N ILE A 347 2.72 15.44 -2.22
CA ILE A 347 2.87 16.89 -2.09
C ILE A 347 1.55 17.58 -2.47
N TYR A 348 1.09 18.51 -1.63
CA TYR A 348 -0.13 19.28 -1.88
C TYR A 348 0.19 20.62 -2.54
N TYR A 349 -0.19 20.75 -3.81
CA TYR A 349 -0.01 21.98 -4.58
C TYR A 349 -1.10 22.13 -5.65
N THR A 350 -1.25 23.36 -6.13
CA THR A 350 -1.98 23.67 -7.37
C THR A 350 -1.01 24.26 -8.38
N SER A 351 -1.03 23.76 -9.61
CA SER A 351 -0.23 24.33 -10.70
C SER A 351 -1.09 25.20 -11.62
N LYS A 352 -0.61 26.38 -11.98
CA LYS A 352 -1.17 27.18 -13.08
C LYS A 352 -0.08 27.41 -14.12
N SER A 353 -0.39 27.15 -15.39
CA SER A 353 0.52 27.46 -16.49
C SER A 353 0.42 28.95 -16.81
N GLU A 354 1.52 29.68 -16.63
CA GLU A 354 1.65 31.11 -16.96
C GLU A 354 2.64 31.25 -18.12
N MET A 355 2.39 32.21 -19.02
CA MET A 355 3.34 32.56 -20.08
C MET A 355 4.41 33.45 -19.45
N VAL A 356 5.64 32.96 -19.38
CA VAL A 356 6.77 33.71 -18.84
C VAL A 356 7.70 34.08 -19.98
N THR A 357 8.08 35.36 -20.06
CA THR A 357 9.06 35.85 -21.03
C THR A 357 10.45 35.55 -20.49
N ILE A 358 11.17 34.63 -21.13
CA ILE A 358 12.57 34.31 -20.79
C ILE A 358 13.47 34.93 -21.84
N GLN A 359 14.58 35.53 -21.43
CA GLN A 359 15.63 36.00 -22.34
C GLN A 359 16.54 34.83 -22.69
N ASP A 360 16.55 34.47 -23.97
CA ASP A 360 17.42 33.42 -24.50
C ASP A 360 18.57 34.06 -25.29
N THR A 361 19.80 33.61 -25.03
CA THR A 361 21.01 34.20 -25.61
C THR A 361 21.54 33.27 -26.69
N ILE A 362 21.47 33.71 -27.95
CA ILE A 362 21.98 32.94 -29.09
C ILE A 362 23.48 33.24 -29.24
N TYR A 363 24.30 32.20 -29.16
CA TYR A 363 25.75 32.30 -29.39
C TYR A 363 26.07 31.98 -30.85
N VAL A 364 26.94 32.79 -31.45
CA VAL A 364 27.56 32.48 -32.75
C VAL A 364 29.02 32.15 -32.48
N GLN A 365 29.46 31.01 -33.03
CA GLN A 365 30.86 30.60 -32.99
C GLN A 365 31.57 31.18 -34.21
N ASP A 366 32.55 32.05 -33.97
CA ASP A 366 33.42 32.56 -35.02
C ASP A 366 34.81 31.94 -34.90
N THR A 367 35.39 31.57 -36.04
CA THR A 367 36.77 31.09 -36.12
C THR A 367 37.69 32.24 -36.50
N THR A 368 38.63 32.57 -35.63
CA THR A 368 39.66 33.58 -35.91
C THR A 368 41.00 32.88 -36.11
N TRP A 369 41.69 33.23 -37.19
CA TRP A 369 43.01 32.68 -37.52
C TRP A 369 44.07 33.39 -36.67
N MET A 370 44.94 32.63 -36.01
CA MET A 370 46.09 33.20 -35.30
C MET A 370 47.35 33.08 -36.17
N GLY A 371 47.95 34.23 -36.50
CA GLY A 371 49.24 34.33 -37.19
C GLY A 371 49.15 34.41 -38.72
N ALA A 372 50.27 34.80 -39.35
CA ALA A 372 50.38 35.02 -40.80
C ALA A 372 50.35 33.73 -41.64
N LYS A 373 50.43 32.55 -41.01
CA LYS A 373 50.24 31.23 -41.64
C LYS A 373 48.97 30.59 -41.10
N LYS A 374 48.09 30.15 -42.02
CA LYS A 374 46.75 29.61 -41.75
C LYS A 374 46.75 28.19 -41.12
N ASP A 375 47.61 27.93 -40.13
CA ASP A 375 47.74 26.59 -39.52
C ASP A 375 47.18 26.51 -38.09
N SER A 376 46.70 27.62 -37.52
CA SER A 376 46.02 27.63 -36.22
C SER A 376 44.78 28.53 -36.22
N PHE A 377 43.62 27.97 -35.84
CA PHE A 377 42.36 28.67 -35.65
C PHE A 377 41.90 28.59 -34.19
N ASN A 378 41.32 29.67 -33.68
CA ASN A 378 40.70 29.74 -32.37
C ASN A 378 39.20 29.97 -32.51
N VAL A 379 38.39 29.14 -31.86
CA VAL A 379 36.92 29.24 -31.87
C VAL A 379 36.51 30.14 -30.71
N GLN A 380 36.08 31.36 -31.02
CA GLN A 380 35.54 32.28 -30.02
C GLN A 380 34.02 32.33 -30.12
N SER A 381 33.36 32.08 -28.99
CA SER A 381 31.91 32.19 -28.89
C SER A 381 31.55 33.64 -28.58
N ARG A 382 30.83 34.31 -29.48
CA ARG A 382 30.27 35.65 -29.22
C ARG A 382 28.76 35.60 -29.12
N ILE A 383 28.19 36.44 -28.25
CA ILE A 383 26.75 36.60 -28.14
C ILE A 383 26.25 37.31 -29.40
N SER A 384 25.37 36.66 -30.16
CA SER A 384 24.83 37.16 -31.42
C SER A 384 23.58 38.00 -31.20
N GLU A 385 22.64 37.51 -30.40
CA GLU A 385 21.36 38.20 -30.16
C GLU A 385 20.74 37.65 -28.85
N VAL A 386 20.13 38.54 -28.06
CA VAL A 386 19.31 38.15 -26.91
C VAL A 386 17.85 38.25 -27.36
N LYS A 387 17.20 37.11 -27.62
CA LYS A 387 15.78 37.07 -28.02
C LYS A 387 14.91 36.73 -26.81
N THR A 388 13.85 37.50 -26.63
CA THR A 388 12.78 37.15 -25.68
C THR A 388 11.91 36.05 -26.27
N LYS A 389 11.86 34.89 -25.60
CA LYS A 389 10.98 33.77 -25.94
C LYS A 389 9.90 33.64 -24.87
N GLU A 390 8.65 33.62 -25.28
CA GLU A 390 7.55 33.29 -24.38
C GLU A 390 7.51 31.77 -24.19
N VAL A 391 7.75 31.32 -22.96
CA VAL A 391 7.70 29.90 -22.60
C VAL A 391 6.54 29.70 -21.63
N LYS A 392 5.72 28.66 -21.88
CA LYS A 392 4.73 28.20 -20.91
C LYS A 392 5.47 27.59 -19.74
N GLN A 393 5.46 28.26 -18.59
CA GLN A 393 6.05 27.73 -17.36
C GLN A 393 4.94 27.44 -16.35
N ASN A 394 5.03 26.29 -15.69
CA ASN A 394 4.11 25.96 -14.61
C ASN A 394 4.56 26.68 -13.34
N LYS A 395 3.66 27.47 -12.76
CA LYS A 395 3.84 28.07 -11.45
C LYS A 395 3.12 27.25 -10.40
N TYR A 396 3.84 26.88 -9.35
CA TYR A 396 3.35 26.03 -8.28
C TYR A 396 2.92 26.87 -7.09
N TYR A 397 1.69 26.65 -6.64
CA TYR A 397 1.12 27.27 -5.44
C TYR A 397 1.01 26.18 -4.38
N TRP A 398 1.87 26.26 -3.38
CA TRP A 398 1.99 25.27 -2.31
C TRP A 398 0.90 25.43 -1.26
N ASP A 399 0.40 24.32 -0.72
CA ASP A 399 -0.51 24.35 0.43
C ASP A 399 0.19 24.95 1.66
N ALA A 400 -0.41 25.98 2.24
CA ALA A 400 0.17 26.69 3.39
C ALA A 400 0.33 25.77 4.60
N GLY A 401 -0.63 24.88 4.83
CA GLY A 401 -0.58 23.92 5.94
C GLY A 401 0.52 22.87 5.77
N PHE A 402 0.83 22.46 4.54
CA PHE A 402 1.93 21.56 4.22
C PHE A 402 3.29 22.24 4.44
N LEU A 403 3.48 23.46 3.92
CA LEU A 403 4.71 24.22 4.12
C LEU A 403 4.96 24.54 5.60
N ASP A 404 3.90 24.90 6.34
CA ASP A 404 4.00 25.18 7.78
C ASP A 404 4.53 23.99 8.56
N ARG A 405 4.08 22.76 8.27
CA ARG A 405 4.57 21.55 8.93
C ARG A 405 6.06 21.34 8.69
N LEU A 406 6.52 21.55 7.46
CA LEU A 406 7.94 21.44 7.13
C LEU A 406 8.76 22.52 7.85
N ASN A 407 8.38 23.78 7.68
CA ASN A 407 9.14 24.93 8.18
C ASN A 407 9.14 25.06 9.71
N LYS A 408 8.06 24.66 10.39
CA LYS A 408 7.93 24.81 11.85
C LYS A 408 8.34 23.54 12.60
N ASP A 409 7.93 22.37 12.13
CA ASP A 409 8.07 21.14 12.92
C ASP A 409 9.36 20.36 12.58
N ILE A 410 9.79 20.35 11.31
CA ILE A 410 10.83 19.45 10.80
C ILE A 410 12.16 20.18 10.55
N LEU A 411 12.16 21.20 9.69
CA LEU A 411 13.39 21.85 9.20
C LEU A 411 14.27 22.43 10.31
N PRO A 412 13.74 23.11 11.35
CA PRO A 412 14.57 23.65 12.43
C PRO A 412 15.35 22.57 13.18
N ARG A 413 14.77 21.36 13.30
CA ARG A 413 15.43 20.23 13.96
C ARG A 413 16.56 19.68 13.11
N ILE A 414 16.32 19.53 11.82
CA ILE A 414 17.34 19.07 10.87
C ILE A 414 18.51 20.06 10.82
N ASP A 415 18.23 21.36 10.78
CA ASP A 415 19.28 22.37 10.75
C ASP A 415 20.14 22.37 12.01
N SER A 416 19.55 22.11 13.18
CA SER A 416 20.31 21.93 14.42
C SER A 416 21.18 20.66 14.41
N LEU A 417 20.65 19.56 13.89
CA LEU A 417 21.33 18.26 13.87
C LEU A 417 22.44 18.15 12.80
N LYS A 418 22.46 19.06 11.80
CA LYS A 418 23.58 19.16 10.86
C LYS A 418 24.91 19.40 11.56
N ALA A 419 24.92 20.17 12.65
CA ALA A 419 26.12 20.40 13.45
C ALA A 419 26.65 19.12 14.12
N ASP A 420 25.75 18.15 14.36
CA ASP A 420 26.06 16.84 14.95
C ASP A 420 26.49 15.80 13.89
N GLY A 421 26.72 16.22 12.64
CA GLY A 421 27.13 15.36 11.53
C GLY A 421 26.00 14.52 10.93
N VAL A 422 24.74 14.80 11.30
CA VAL A 422 23.56 14.12 10.77
C VAL A 422 23.28 14.62 9.35
N GLN A 423 23.14 13.69 8.42
CA GLN A 423 22.73 14.02 7.06
C GLN A 423 21.21 14.08 6.95
N ALA A 424 20.72 14.83 5.98
CA ALA A 424 19.30 14.88 5.69
C ALA A 424 19.04 14.80 4.20
N CYS A 425 17.86 14.29 3.83
CA CYS A 425 17.32 14.39 2.50
C CYS A 425 15.79 14.44 2.57
N LEU A 426 15.16 14.89 1.48
CA LEU A 426 13.70 14.80 1.32
C LEU A 426 13.39 13.86 0.18
N VAL A 427 12.48 12.92 0.41
CA VAL A 427 12.02 11.95 -0.57
C VAL A 427 10.53 12.18 -0.81
N ALA A 428 10.16 12.51 -2.04
CA ALA A 428 8.80 12.87 -2.42
C ALA A 428 8.20 11.88 -3.43
N GLY A 429 6.90 11.63 -3.29
CA GLY A 429 6.11 10.84 -4.23
C GLY A 429 4.94 11.64 -4.81
N GLY A 430 4.45 11.19 -5.97
CA GLY A 430 3.23 11.71 -6.59
C GLY A 430 3.31 13.14 -7.13
N ALA A 431 4.52 13.68 -7.32
CA ALA A 431 4.77 14.99 -7.92
C ALA A 431 5.83 14.87 -9.01
N GLY A 432 5.72 15.69 -10.06
CA GLY A 432 6.73 15.75 -11.13
C GLY A 432 8.03 16.44 -10.67
N GLU A 433 9.12 16.17 -11.38
CA GLU A 433 10.46 16.69 -11.07
C GLU A 433 10.49 18.21 -10.96
N GLU A 434 9.87 18.93 -11.89
CA GLU A 434 9.77 20.40 -11.87
C GLU A 434 9.13 20.93 -10.58
N ALA A 435 8.07 20.27 -10.11
CA ALA A 435 7.39 20.67 -8.88
C ALA A 435 8.30 20.45 -7.66
N ILE A 436 9.02 19.32 -7.61
CA ILE A 436 9.94 19.01 -6.52
C ILE A 436 11.13 20.01 -6.52
N MET A 437 11.63 20.40 -7.69
CA MET A 437 12.67 21.43 -7.82
C MET A 437 12.19 22.80 -7.35
N ASP A 438 10.96 23.20 -7.71
CA ASP A 438 10.37 24.45 -7.23
C ASP A 438 10.13 24.43 -5.71
N LEU A 439 9.71 23.29 -5.14
CA LEU A 439 9.59 23.11 -3.70
C LEU A 439 10.94 23.28 -2.99
N LYS A 440 12.01 22.67 -3.52
CA LYS A 440 13.37 22.82 -2.99
C LYS A 440 13.79 24.30 -2.96
N LYS A 441 13.52 25.03 -4.05
CA LYS A 441 13.78 26.47 -4.14
C LYS A 441 12.96 27.25 -3.12
N THR A 442 11.67 26.92 -2.98
CA THR A 442 10.75 27.57 -2.04
C THR A 442 11.18 27.39 -0.59
N LEU A 443 11.63 26.18 -0.22
CA LEU A 443 12.10 25.88 1.14
C LEU A 443 13.49 26.47 1.42
N GLY A 444 14.30 26.77 0.40
CA GLY A 444 15.62 27.37 0.56
C GLY A 444 16.64 26.46 1.27
N VAL A 445 16.46 25.15 1.20
CA VAL A 445 17.26 24.16 1.93
C VAL A 445 18.43 23.61 1.12
N ALA A 446 19.54 23.32 1.81
CA ALA A 446 20.78 22.86 1.18
C ALA A 446 20.84 21.34 0.89
N PHE A 447 20.00 20.53 1.54
CA PHE A 447 20.06 19.07 1.41
C PHE A 447 19.40 18.56 0.11
N PRO A 448 19.77 17.35 -0.37
CA PRO A 448 19.24 16.81 -1.63
C PRO A 448 17.77 16.39 -1.54
N PHE A 449 17.10 16.44 -2.69
CA PHE A 449 15.71 16.02 -2.88
C PHE A 449 15.72 14.85 -3.84
N TYR A 450 14.91 13.86 -3.53
CA TYR A 450 14.78 12.63 -4.28
C TYR A 450 13.31 12.34 -4.58
N SER A 451 13.08 11.53 -5.60
CA SER A 451 11.77 11.06 -6.00
C SER A 451 11.66 9.54 -5.88
N THR A 452 10.44 9.06 -5.67
CA THR A 452 10.11 7.63 -5.64
C THR A 452 8.61 7.46 -5.86
N ASP A 453 8.19 6.22 -6.08
CA ASP A 453 6.78 5.83 -6.14
C ASP A 453 6.02 6.17 -4.84
N ASP A 454 4.80 6.69 -4.97
CA ASP A 454 4.00 7.14 -3.83
C ASP A 454 3.42 5.97 -3.02
N ILE A 455 3.16 4.81 -3.66
CA ILE A 455 2.70 3.59 -2.98
C ILE A 455 3.81 3.06 -2.05
N LEU A 456 5.07 3.11 -2.49
CA LEU A 456 6.21 2.77 -1.64
C LEU A 456 6.27 3.70 -0.42
N LEU A 457 6.20 5.03 -0.61
CA LEU A 457 6.27 5.96 0.52
C LEU A 457 5.11 5.79 1.50
N LYS A 458 3.90 5.55 0.99
CA LYS A 458 2.74 5.21 1.84
C LYS A 458 3.00 3.95 2.65
N THR A 459 3.74 2.99 2.12
CA THR A 459 4.13 1.74 2.84
C THR A 459 5.22 2.00 3.88
N ILE A 460 6.07 3.01 3.69
CA ILE A 460 7.06 3.42 4.69
C ILE A 460 6.39 4.18 5.84
N MET A 461 5.49 5.13 5.52
CA MET A 461 4.95 6.08 6.50
C MET A 461 3.53 6.54 6.15
N ARG A 462 2.68 6.72 7.17
CA ARG A 462 1.31 7.25 6.99
C ARG A 462 1.26 8.77 7.16
N SER A 463 2.18 9.32 7.95
CA SER A 463 2.35 10.76 8.12
C SER A 463 2.77 11.45 6.82
N ASN A 464 2.36 12.71 6.66
CA ASN A 464 2.70 13.52 5.50
C ASN A 464 2.78 15.02 5.86
N PRO A 465 3.99 15.61 5.94
CA PRO A 465 5.28 14.93 5.92
C PRO A 465 5.51 14.12 7.20
N GLY A 466 6.53 13.28 7.23
CA GLY A 466 7.04 12.69 8.46
C GLY A 466 8.53 12.38 8.35
N LEU A 467 9.11 11.90 9.44
CA LEU A 467 10.57 11.84 9.59
C LEU A 467 11.00 10.40 9.84
N VAL A 468 11.97 9.92 9.07
CA VAL A 468 12.58 8.60 9.24
C VAL A 468 14.06 8.77 9.56
N LEU A 469 14.54 8.11 10.59
CA LEU A 469 15.96 7.99 10.91
C LEU A 469 16.46 6.63 10.41
N MET A 470 17.49 6.68 9.57
CA MET A 470 18.12 5.49 8.99
C MET A 470 19.63 5.53 9.20
N ARG A 471 20.26 4.36 9.33
CA ARG A 471 21.72 4.21 9.38
C ARG A 471 22.12 2.84 8.85
N SER A 472 23.06 2.81 7.89
CA SER A 472 23.58 1.57 7.29
C SER A 472 22.48 0.64 6.79
N GLY A 473 21.45 1.20 6.16
CA GLY A 473 20.32 0.46 5.60
C GLY A 473 19.29 -0.01 6.63
N MET A 474 19.51 0.24 7.92
CA MET A 474 18.56 -0.05 8.98
C MET A 474 17.68 1.17 9.28
N LEU A 475 16.37 0.99 9.23
CA LEU A 475 15.39 1.97 9.70
C LEU A 475 15.39 1.95 11.22
N ILE A 476 16.03 2.94 11.84
CA ILE A 476 16.13 3.02 13.31
C ILE A 476 14.76 3.37 13.89
N HIS A 477 14.16 4.47 13.44
CA HIS A 477 12.85 4.90 13.92
C HIS A 477 12.18 5.82 12.91
N LYS A 478 10.85 5.96 13.01
CA LYS A 478 10.08 6.97 12.27
C LYS A 478 9.07 7.70 13.14
N TRP A 479 8.77 8.95 12.80
CA TRP A 479 7.91 9.82 13.58
C TRP A 479 6.90 10.53 12.70
N HIS A 480 5.68 10.62 13.23
CA HIS A 480 4.68 11.54 12.74
C HIS A 480 5.14 12.99 12.98
N TYR A 481 4.87 13.93 12.06
CA TYR A 481 5.37 15.31 12.21
C TYR A 481 4.99 16.01 13.54
N ARG A 482 3.88 15.58 14.15
CA ARG A 482 3.40 16.12 15.45
C ARG A 482 4.14 15.58 16.67
N HIS A 483 4.77 14.42 16.55
CA HIS A 483 5.36 13.67 17.66
C HIS A 483 6.84 13.42 17.44
N ILE A 484 7.51 14.34 16.75
CA ILE A 484 8.97 14.28 16.62
C ILE A 484 9.56 14.57 18.02
N PRO A 485 10.50 13.74 18.52
CA PRO A 485 11.13 13.93 19.82
C PRO A 485 11.93 15.22 19.88
N SER A 486 12.08 15.77 21.08
CA SER A 486 12.89 16.97 21.32
C SER A 486 14.34 16.77 20.86
N LEU A 487 15.07 17.86 20.61
CA LEU A 487 16.46 17.79 20.17
C LEU A 487 17.35 17.05 21.18
N GLU A 488 17.06 17.17 22.49
CA GLU A 488 17.79 16.47 23.54
C GLU A 488 17.56 14.95 23.48
N GLU A 489 16.30 14.53 23.35
CA GLU A 489 15.93 13.12 23.17
C GLU A 489 16.56 12.54 21.90
N LEU A 490 16.49 13.26 20.77
CA LEU A 490 17.11 12.81 19.52
C LEU A 490 18.61 12.53 19.72
N ARG A 491 19.34 13.47 20.33
CA ARG A 491 20.78 13.35 20.57
C ARG A 491 21.15 12.25 21.55
N LYS A 492 20.37 12.08 22.63
CA LYS A 492 20.68 11.16 23.72
C LYS A 492 20.28 9.73 23.39
N ASP A 493 19.10 9.57 22.80
CA ASP A 493 18.40 8.30 22.79
C ASP A 493 18.42 7.65 21.39
N PHE A 494 18.38 8.46 20.32
CA PHE A 494 18.22 7.94 18.95
C PHE A 494 19.51 7.98 18.11
N LEU A 495 20.29 9.07 18.15
CA LEU A 495 21.55 9.17 17.39
C LEU A 495 22.65 8.16 17.77
N PRO A 496 22.89 7.83 19.05
CA PRO A 496 23.85 6.78 19.41
C PRO A 496 23.33 5.36 19.09
N TYR A 497 22.09 5.24 18.59
CA TYR A 497 21.34 3.99 18.40
C TYR A 497 21.22 3.19 19.69
N ASN A 498 20.10 3.40 20.39
CA ASN A 498 19.72 2.55 21.50
C ASN A 498 18.65 1.54 21.05
N PRO A 499 18.99 0.23 20.92
CA PRO A 499 18.06 -0.78 20.44
C PRO A 499 16.86 -1.02 21.38
N THR A 500 16.91 -0.56 22.65
CA THR A 500 15.77 -0.70 23.57
C THR A 500 14.59 0.21 23.23
N LEU A 501 14.77 1.19 22.34
CA LEU A 501 13.75 2.17 21.93
C LEU A 501 13.01 1.80 20.65
N LEU A 502 13.20 0.57 20.16
CA LEU A 502 12.56 0.05 18.95
C LEU A 502 11.12 -0.46 19.18
N HIS A 503 10.65 -0.47 20.43
CA HIS A 503 9.41 -1.14 20.85
C HIS A 503 8.36 -0.18 21.39
#